data_AF-A0A484YMD1-F1
#
_entry.id   AF-A0A484YMD1-F1
#
_cell.length_a   1.000
_cell.length_b   1.000
_cell.length_c   1.000
_cell.angle_alpha   90.00
_cell.angle_beta   90.00
_cell.angle_gamma   90.00
#
_symmetry.space_group_name_H-M   'P 1'
#
loop_
_entity.id
_entity.type
_entity.pdbx_description
1 polymer ?
#
loop_
_entity_poly.entity_id
_entity_poly.type
_entity_poly.pdbx_seq_one_letter_code
_entity_poly.pdbx_strand_id
1 'polypeptide(L)'
;MKAAWRKPAAVILEAVQGEGGVNPAPAEWLQRIRKVTQEHGILLILDEVQAGFARTGKFFAFEHAGIEPDIIVMSKAVGGGLPLAVLGIKSSSMHGHQATTPAPSAATSWRWQPV
;
A
#
# COMPACT_ATOMS: atom_id res chain seq x y z
N MET A 1 -29.51 -10.28 -15.93
CA MET A 1 -28.82 -10.80 -14.72
C MET A 1 -27.60 -9.93 -14.47
N LYS A 2 -27.52 -9.19 -13.35
CA LYS A 2 -26.27 -8.52 -12.95
C LYS A 2 -25.43 -9.55 -12.20
N ALA A 3 -24.26 -9.88 -12.72
CA ALA A 3 -23.31 -10.72 -11.99
C ALA A 3 -22.94 -10.04 -10.66
N ALA A 4 -23.04 -10.76 -9.54
CA ALA A 4 -22.92 -10.23 -8.19
C ALA A 4 -21.44 -10.10 -7.76
N TRP A 5 -20.66 -9.30 -8.48
CA TRP A 5 -19.27 -9.02 -8.09
C TRP A 5 -19.22 -7.95 -7.01
N ARG A 6 -18.59 -8.26 -5.86
CA ARG A 6 -18.24 -7.25 -4.84
C ARG A 6 -16.98 -6.53 -5.28
N LYS A 7 -16.88 -5.23 -4.97
CA LYS A 7 -15.65 -4.48 -5.25
C LYS A 7 -14.45 -5.10 -4.51
N PRO A 8 -13.26 -5.15 -5.13
CA PRO A 8 -12.04 -5.57 -4.44
C PRO A 8 -11.76 -4.72 -3.20
N ALA A 9 -11.14 -5.31 -2.18
CA ALA A 9 -10.69 -4.56 -1.01
C ALA A 9 -9.47 -3.68 -1.34
N ALA A 10 -8.53 -4.21 -2.12
CA ALA A 10 -7.29 -3.55 -2.47
C ALA A 10 -6.76 -4.02 -3.83
N VAL A 11 -5.86 -3.22 -4.39
CA VAL A 11 -4.93 -3.58 -5.46
C VAL A 11 -3.52 -3.49 -4.87
N ILE A 12 -2.71 -4.53 -5.04
CA ILE A 12 -1.31 -4.58 -4.63
C ILE A 12 -0.41 -4.83 -5.84
N LEU A 13 0.71 -4.11 -5.91
CA LEU A 13 1.70 -4.24 -6.96
C LEU A 13 3.05 -3.63 -6.56
N GLU A 14 4.10 -4.00 -7.29
CA GLU A 14 5.43 -3.37 -7.22
C GLU A 14 5.52 -2.22 -8.23
N ALA A 15 6.09 -1.07 -7.85
CA ALA A 15 6.37 0.02 -8.80
C ALA A 15 7.50 -0.37 -9.79
N VAL A 16 8.44 -1.19 -9.32
CA VAL A 16 9.41 -1.90 -10.15
C VAL A 16 9.35 -3.35 -9.74
N GLN A 17 8.81 -4.20 -10.62
CA GLN A 17 8.69 -5.64 -10.34
C GLN A 17 10.09 -6.26 -10.31
N GLY A 18 10.52 -6.71 -9.14
CA GLY A 18 11.88 -7.16 -8.89
C GLY A 18 12.19 -8.51 -9.51
N GLU A 19 11.80 -9.57 -8.82
CA GLU A 19 12.10 -10.97 -9.21
C GLU A 19 11.44 -11.38 -10.53
N GLY A 20 10.39 -10.66 -10.95
CA GLY A 20 9.74 -10.89 -12.24
C GLY A 20 10.47 -10.27 -13.44
N GLY A 21 11.72 -9.81 -13.28
CA GLY A 21 12.58 -9.37 -14.38
C GLY A 21 13.05 -7.93 -14.34
N VAL A 22 13.00 -7.26 -13.18
CA VAL A 22 13.36 -5.84 -13.01
C VAL A 22 12.59 -4.97 -14.00
N ASN A 23 11.26 -5.02 -13.93
CA ASN A 23 10.36 -4.33 -14.86
C ASN A 23 9.78 -3.07 -14.20
N PRO A 24 10.23 -1.85 -14.56
CA PRO A 24 9.63 -0.62 -14.07
C PRO A 24 8.24 -0.44 -14.69
N ALA A 25 7.24 -0.22 -13.84
CA ALA A 25 5.91 0.10 -14.32
C ALA A 25 5.91 1.49 -15.00
N PRO A 26 5.28 1.66 -16.18
CA PRO A 26 5.13 2.97 -16.79
C PRO A 26 4.40 3.94 -15.85
N ALA A 27 4.88 5.18 -15.74
CA ALA A 27 4.32 6.18 -14.84
C ALA A 27 2.82 6.42 -15.09
N GLU A 28 2.42 6.55 -16.36
CA GLU A 28 1.01 6.73 -16.76
C GLU A 28 0.13 5.54 -16.35
N TRP A 29 0.69 4.33 -16.35
CA TRP A 29 -0.03 3.13 -15.93
C TRP A 29 -0.26 3.15 -14.42
N LEU A 30 0.75 3.47 -13.61
CA LEU A 30 0.60 3.65 -12.17
C LEU A 30 -0.40 4.75 -11.81
N GLN A 31 -0.36 5.88 -12.52
CA GLN A 31 -1.32 6.98 -12.37
C GLN A 31 -2.76 6.52 -12.66
N ARG A 32 -2.96 5.73 -13.73
CA ARG A 32 -4.27 5.17 -14.07
C ARG A 32 -4.77 4.21 -13.00
N ILE A 33 -3.91 3.34 -12.47
CA ILE A 33 -4.26 2.45 -11.36
C ILE A 33 -4.65 3.25 -10.11
N ARG A 34 -3.89 4.30 -9.75
CA ARG A 34 -4.24 5.19 -8.63
C ARG A 34 -5.58 5.87 -8.82
N LYS A 35 -5.86 6.38 -10.03
CA LYS A 35 -7.14 7.01 -10.36
C LYS A 35 -8.31 6.02 -10.17
N VAL A 36 -8.22 4.83 -10.76
CA VAL A 36 -9.27 3.80 -10.67
C VAL A 36 -9.49 3.35 -9.23
N THR A 37 -8.42 3.15 -8.45
CA THR A 37 -8.54 2.75 -7.05
C THR A 37 -9.21 3.84 -6.20
N GLN A 38 -8.91 5.11 -6.43
CA GLN A 38 -9.60 6.23 -5.76
C GLN A 38 -11.08 6.31 -6.14
N GLU A 39 -11.40 6.27 -7.43
CA GLU A 39 -12.78 6.37 -7.95
C GLU A 39 -13.70 5.31 -7.35
N HIS A 40 -13.19 4.12 -7.06
CA HIS A 40 -13.97 3.00 -6.52
C HIS A 40 -13.82 2.80 -5.01
N GLY A 41 -13.01 3.61 -4.33
CA GLY A 41 -12.67 3.42 -2.92
C GLY A 41 -12.10 2.02 -2.68
N ILE A 42 -11.08 1.66 -3.47
CA ILE A 42 -10.27 0.46 -3.36
C ILE A 42 -8.89 0.91 -2.85
N LEU A 43 -8.33 0.21 -1.89
CA LEU A 43 -7.00 0.55 -1.37
C LEU A 43 -5.92 0.30 -2.43
N LEU A 44 -4.98 1.24 -2.58
CA LEU A 44 -3.77 1.02 -3.35
C LEU A 44 -2.60 0.68 -2.43
N ILE A 45 -2.02 -0.50 -2.59
CA ILE A 45 -0.84 -0.97 -1.87
C ILE A 45 0.35 -1.03 -2.82
N LEU A 46 1.42 -0.32 -2.49
CA LEU A 46 2.68 -0.38 -3.21
C LEU A 46 3.67 -1.21 -2.42
N ASP A 47 4.14 -2.30 -3.03
CA ASP A 47 5.22 -3.11 -2.51
C ASP A 47 6.56 -2.47 -2.93
N GLU A 48 7.22 -1.85 -1.94
CA GLU A 48 8.53 -1.20 -2.08
C GLU A 48 9.61 -2.02 -1.36
N VAL A 49 9.36 -3.29 -1.06
CA VAL A 49 10.29 -4.16 -0.34
C VAL A 49 11.63 -4.27 -1.06
N GLN A 50 11.65 -4.28 -2.40
CA GLN A 50 12.89 -4.30 -3.18
C GLN A 50 13.31 -2.92 -3.71
N ALA A 51 12.35 -2.13 -4.19
CA ALA A 51 12.61 -0.88 -4.93
C ALA A 51 12.66 0.39 -4.05
N GLY A 52 12.26 0.29 -2.78
CA GLY A 52 12.31 1.39 -1.82
C GLY A 52 13.72 1.70 -1.33
N PHE A 53 13.81 2.68 -0.43
CA PHE A 53 15.06 3.16 0.19
C PHE A 53 16.13 3.55 -0.83
N ALA A 54 15.79 4.51 -1.70
CA ALA A 54 16.72 5.12 -2.66
C ALA A 54 17.22 4.20 -3.80
N ARG A 55 16.76 2.94 -3.88
CA ARG A 55 17.22 1.97 -4.90
C ARG A 55 17.05 2.47 -6.33
N THR A 56 16.02 3.26 -6.60
CA THR A 56 15.69 3.79 -7.93
C THR A 56 16.04 5.28 -8.09
N GLY A 57 16.78 5.88 -7.16
CA GLY A 57 17.11 7.32 -7.15
C GLY A 57 16.06 8.24 -6.50
N LYS A 58 14.92 7.67 -6.07
CA LYS A 58 13.89 8.30 -5.22
C LYS A 58 13.72 7.49 -3.95
N PHE A 59 13.18 8.06 -2.88
CA PHE A 59 13.09 7.33 -1.60
C PHE A 59 12.20 6.09 -1.74
N PHE A 60 11.08 6.23 -2.47
CA PHE A 60 10.27 5.13 -2.97
C PHE A 60 10.13 5.20 -4.49
N ALA A 61 10.00 4.05 -5.16
CA ALA A 61 9.93 4.00 -6.61
C ALA A 61 8.62 4.59 -7.18
N PHE A 62 7.49 4.47 -6.48
CA PHE A 62 6.23 5.09 -6.92
C PHE A 62 6.29 6.62 -7.06
N GLU A 63 7.25 7.29 -6.39
CA GLU A 63 7.42 8.74 -6.45
C GLU A 63 7.74 9.23 -7.88
N HIS A 64 8.35 8.39 -8.71
CA HIS A 64 8.60 8.69 -10.13
C HIS A 64 7.29 8.89 -10.92
N ALA A 65 6.18 8.30 -10.47
CA ALA A 65 4.87 8.47 -11.08
C ALA A 65 4.05 9.62 -10.46
N GLY A 66 4.55 10.28 -9.41
CA GLY A 66 3.84 11.38 -8.74
C GLY A 66 2.52 10.96 -8.07
N ILE A 67 2.40 9.68 -7.68
CA ILE A 67 1.21 9.15 -6.99
C ILE A 67 1.46 8.94 -5.50
N GLU A 68 0.37 8.82 -4.74
CA GLU A 68 0.41 8.46 -3.32
C GLU A 68 -0.42 7.18 -3.08
N PRO A 69 0.18 6.07 -2.63
CA PRO A 69 -0.55 4.86 -2.25
C PRO A 69 -1.22 5.02 -0.88
N ASP A 70 -2.18 4.14 -0.58
CA ASP A 70 -2.82 4.09 0.74
C ASP A 70 -1.96 3.35 1.76
N ILE A 71 -1.22 2.33 1.29
CA ILE A 71 -0.31 1.51 2.09
C ILE A 71 0.99 1.30 1.32
N ILE A 72 2.12 1.35 2.03
CA ILE A 72 3.43 0.98 1.50
C ILE A 72 3.96 -0.21 2.30
N VAL A 73 4.41 -1.26 1.60
CA VAL A 73 5.09 -2.41 2.21
C VAL A 73 6.59 -2.21 2.11
N MET A 74 7.29 -2.34 3.23
CA MET A 74 8.74 -2.12 3.33
C MET A 74 9.42 -3.27 4.06
N SER A 75 10.59 -3.67 3.58
CA SER A 75 11.51 -4.61 4.24
C SER A 75 12.92 -4.39 3.66
N LYS A 76 13.75 -5.43 3.57
CA LYS A 76 15.13 -5.42 3.05
C LYS A 76 15.95 -4.25 3.61
N ALA A 77 16.11 -3.18 2.84
CA ALA A 77 16.92 -2.02 3.19
C ALA A 77 16.44 -1.31 4.46
N VAL A 78 15.14 -1.36 4.79
CA VAL A 78 14.60 -0.74 6.02
C VAL A 78 15.27 -1.25 7.29
N GLY A 79 15.65 -2.53 7.31
CA GLY A 79 16.25 -3.17 8.48
C GLY A 79 17.76 -2.98 8.57
N GLY A 80 18.40 -2.38 7.56
CA GLY A 80 19.87 -2.22 7.55
C GLY A 80 20.64 -3.54 7.71
N GLY A 81 20.06 -4.67 7.27
CA GLY A 81 20.62 -6.01 7.46
C GLY A 81 19.96 -6.83 8.58
N LEU A 82 19.13 -6.21 9.42
CA LEU A 82 18.31 -6.90 10.42
C LEU A 82 16.97 -7.36 9.80
N PRO A 83 16.37 -8.45 10.33
CA PRO A 83 15.07 -8.91 9.88
C PRO A 83 13.97 -7.96 10.36
N LEU A 84 13.53 -7.06 9.47
CA LEU A 84 12.48 -6.07 9.75
C LEU A 84 11.51 -5.96 8.57
N ALA A 85 10.22 -5.87 8.89
CA ALA A 85 9.15 -5.53 7.95
C ALA A 85 8.26 -4.44 8.55
N VAL A 86 7.85 -3.48 7.73
CA VAL A 86 7.10 -2.29 8.14
C VAL A 86 5.97 -2.05 7.14
N LEU A 87 4.79 -1.70 7.65
CA LEU A 87 3.67 -1.16 6.87
C LEU A 87 3.53 0.33 7.17
N GLY A 88 3.69 1.16 6.15
CA GLY A 88 3.29 2.57 6.21
C GLY A 88 1.84 2.71 5.79
N ILE A 89 0.94 3.07 6.71
CA ILE A 89 -0.51 3.17 6.42
C ILE A 89 -0.94 4.62 6.56
N LYS A 90 -1.60 5.14 5.52
CA LYS A 90 -2.18 6.48 5.57
C LYS A 90 -3.34 6.53 6.56
N SER A 91 -3.32 7.48 7.49
CA SER A 91 -4.32 7.59 8.58
C SER A 91 -5.77 7.68 8.06
N SER A 92 -6.00 8.40 6.96
CA SER A 92 -7.33 8.48 6.32
C SER A 92 -7.84 7.10 5.87
N SER A 93 -6.94 6.22 5.45
CA SER A 93 -7.25 4.88 4.95
C SER A 93 -7.55 3.90 6.09
N MET A 94 -7.20 4.23 7.34
CA MET A 94 -7.59 3.46 8.53
C MET A 94 -9.06 3.69 8.95
N HIS A 95 -9.64 4.85 8.63
CA HIS A 95 -10.98 5.24 9.10
C HIS A 95 -12.06 5.08 8.01
N GLY A 96 -11.68 5.12 6.73
CA GLY A 96 -12.60 5.03 5.58
C GLY A 96 -13.05 3.62 5.19
N HIS A 97 -12.37 2.59 5.70
CA HIS A 97 -12.75 1.18 5.50
C HIS A 97 -13.19 0.57 6.83
N GLN A 98 -14.26 1.10 7.43
CA GLN A 98 -15.04 0.26 8.34
C GLN A 98 -15.56 -0.91 7.52
N ALA A 99 -14.92 -2.07 7.68
CA ALA A 99 -15.54 -3.33 7.36
C ALA A 99 -16.95 -3.30 7.96
N THR A 100 -17.95 -3.74 7.20
CA THR A 100 -19.34 -3.92 7.68
C THR A 100 -19.46 -4.98 8.78
N THR A 101 -18.39 -5.25 9.52
CA THR A 101 -18.39 -6.02 10.74
C THR A 101 -19.16 -5.19 11.77
N PRO A 102 -20.26 -5.71 12.36
CA PRO A 102 -20.82 -5.04 13.53
C PRO A 102 -19.69 -4.86 14.54
N ALA A 103 -19.58 -3.64 15.07
CA ALA A 103 -18.64 -3.35 16.14
C ALA A 103 -18.77 -4.44 17.22
N PRO A 104 -17.69 -5.11 17.63
CA PRO A 104 -17.76 -5.87 18.88
C PRO A 104 -18.14 -4.85 19.96
N SER A 105 -19.28 -5.10 20.61
CA SER A 105 -19.66 -4.36 21.80
C SER A 105 -18.51 -4.43 22.79
N ALA A 106 -18.09 -3.27 23.29
CA ALA A 106 -16.95 -2.99 24.17
C ALA A 106 -15.65 -2.58 23.45
N ALA A 107 -15.49 -1.25 23.36
CA ALA A 107 -14.22 -0.60 23.14
C ALA A 107 -13.18 -1.11 24.16
N THR A 108 -12.06 -1.64 23.66
CA THR A 108 -10.81 -1.71 24.42
C THR A 108 -9.79 -0.88 23.66
N SER A 109 -9.53 0.32 24.16
CA SER A 109 -8.50 1.21 23.61
C SER A 109 -7.13 0.68 24.02
N TRP A 110 -6.33 0.25 23.05
CA TRP A 110 -4.92 -0.02 23.28
C TRP A 110 -4.14 1.29 23.17
N ARG A 111 -3.93 1.96 24.32
CA ARG A 111 -2.92 3.02 24.44
C ARG A 111 -1.55 2.38 24.60
N TRP A 112 -0.61 2.77 23.75
CA TRP A 112 0.82 2.54 23.96
C TRP A 112 1.23 3.16 25.31
N GLN A 113 1.76 2.35 26.23
CA GLN A 113 2.46 2.84 27.41
C GLN A 113 3.95 2.60 27.19
N PRO A 114 4.80 3.65 27.18
CA PRO A 114 6.24 3.44 27.18
C PRO A 114 6.67 2.88 28.54
N VAL A 115 7.62 1.94 28.51
CA VAL A 115 8.37 1.50 29.69
C VAL A 115 9.23 2.63 30.26
#